data_AF-A0A812R6V6-F1
#
_entry.id   AF-A0A812R6V6-F1
#
_cell.length_a   1.000
_cell.length_b   1.000
_cell.length_c   1.000
_cell.angle_alpha   90.00
_cell.angle_beta   90.00
_cell.angle_gamma   90.00
#
_symmetry.space_group_name_H-M   'P 1'
#
loop_
_entity.id
_entity.type
_entity.pdbx_description
1 polymer ?
#
loop_
_entity_poly.entity_id
_entity_poly.type
_entity_poly.pdbx_seq_one_letter_code
_entity_poly.pdbx_strand_id
1 'polypeptide(L)'
;DWIMKQMEVHKEEDPREALHRLSDEVNDELGPKYASEYEEVQLAVRLVDWLVATEGCNNFKPVQAGRLLASGLWLTLRSRLLRAWQDIWGADSVERVALAVLRRLAEPEEMEVASPAECAGLQTFLALCEGEGDGSAARVRLYP
;
A
#
# COMPACT_ATOMS: atom_id res chain seq x y z
N ASP A 1 -28.51 9.45 16.76
CA ASP A 1 -27.83 8.90 17.93
C ASP A 1 -27.43 7.47 17.64
N TRP A 2 -26.16 7.24 17.29
CA TRP A 2 -25.67 5.91 16.90
C TRP A 2 -25.29 5.05 18.12
N ILE A 3 -24.80 5.68 19.19
CA ILE A 3 -24.47 5.01 20.45
C ILE A 3 -25.73 4.40 21.08
N MET A 4 -26.86 5.13 21.08
CA MET A 4 -28.12 4.60 21.60
C MET A 4 -28.64 3.38 20.82
N LYS A 5 -28.40 3.32 19.50
CA LYS A 5 -28.73 2.14 18.69
C LYS A 5 -27.85 0.93 19.05
N GLN A 6 -26.58 1.15 19.35
CA GLN A 6 -25.68 0.09 19.79
C GLN A 6 -26.10 -0.43 21.18
N MET A 7 -26.45 0.46 22.09
CA MET A 7 -26.97 0.10 23.41
C MET A 7 -28.24 -0.76 23.33
N GLU A 8 -29.18 -0.43 22.43
CA GLU A 8 -30.39 -1.23 22.20
C GLU A 8 -30.10 -2.63 21.65
N VAL A 9 -29.17 -2.74 20.69
CA VAL A 9 -28.78 -4.02 20.07
C VAL A 9 -28.09 -4.93 21.08
N HIS A 10 -27.25 -4.37 21.94
CA HIS A 10 -26.41 -5.11 22.89
C HIS A 10 -26.96 -5.15 24.32
N LYS A 11 -28.13 -4.54 24.56
CA LYS A 11 -28.77 -4.42 25.88
C LYS A 11 -27.87 -3.79 26.93
N GLU A 12 -27.12 -2.78 26.54
CA GLU A 12 -26.20 -2.05 27.42
C GLU A 12 -26.96 -0.94 28.14
N GLU A 13 -26.81 -0.85 29.47
CA GLU A 13 -27.48 0.15 30.29
C GLU A 13 -26.64 1.43 30.44
N ASP A 14 -25.33 1.37 30.18
CA ASP A 14 -24.38 2.49 30.28
C ASP A 14 -23.75 2.82 28.91
N PRO A 15 -23.87 4.07 28.40
CA PRO A 15 -23.15 4.52 27.21
C PRO A 15 -21.63 4.37 27.28
N ARG A 16 -21.03 4.39 28.48
CA ARG A 16 -19.60 4.14 28.65
C ARG A 16 -19.24 2.68 28.38
N GLU A 17 -20.09 1.75 28.76
CA GLU A 17 -19.89 0.32 28.52
C GLU A 17 -19.99 0.01 27.02
N ALA A 18 -20.96 0.63 26.34
CA ALA A 18 -21.07 0.61 24.89
C ALA A 18 -19.81 1.16 24.19
N LEU A 19 -19.28 2.29 24.66
CA LEU A 19 -18.06 2.87 24.12
C LEU A 19 -16.83 1.99 24.38
N HIS A 20 -16.72 1.38 25.56
CA HIS A 20 -15.63 0.47 25.91
C HIS A 20 -15.64 -0.77 25.01
N ARG A 21 -16.79 -1.44 24.87
CA ARG A 21 -16.92 -2.59 23.96
C ARG A 21 -16.59 -2.21 22.52
N LEU A 22 -17.07 -1.07 22.04
CA LEU A 22 -16.72 -0.58 20.71
C LEU A 22 -15.22 -0.31 20.57
N SER A 23 -14.57 0.22 21.59
CA SER A 23 -13.12 0.37 21.61
C SER A 23 -12.41 -0.97 21.54
N ASP A 24 -12.90 -1.98 22.27
CA ASP A 24 -12.31 -3.31 22.28
C ASP A 24 -12.53 -4.02 20.94
N GLU A 25 -13.74 -3.98 20.36
CA GLU A 25 -14.06 -4.50 19.03
C GLU A 25 -13.22 -3.82 17.95
N VAL A 26 -13.11 -2.49 18.00
CA VAL A 26 -12.25 -1.73 17.09
C VAL A 26 -10.79 -2.09 17.27
N ASN A 27 -10.29 -2.29 18.50
CA ASN A 27 -8.91 -2.68 18.74
C ASN A 27 -8.63 -4.13 18.32
N ASP A 28 -9.58 -5.03 18.50
CA ASP A 28 -9.49 -6.44 18.13
C ASP A 28 -9.55 -6.62 16.60
N GLU A 29 -10.40 -5.86 15.91
CA GLU A 29 -10.50 -5.87 14.45
C GLU A 29 -9.39 -5.07 13.77
N LEU A 30 -9.03 -3.90 14.33
CA LEU A 30 -7.95 -3.09 13.78
C LEU A 30 -6.60 -3.70 14.08
N GLY A 31 -6.34 -4.33 15.22
CA GLY A 31 -5.01 -4.82 15.57
C GLY A 31 -4.33 -5.64 14.46
N PRO A 32 -4.95 -6.77 14.02
CA PRO A 32 -4.41 -7.59 12.94
C PRO A 32 -4.49 -6.93 11.56
N LYS A 33 -5.60 -6.25 11.25
CA LYS A 33 -5.80 -5.61 9.93
C LYS A 33 -4.83 -4.44 9.74
N TYR A 34 -4.71 -3.58 10.74
CA TYR A 34 -3.78 -2.46 10.78
C TYR A 34 -2.33 -2.93 10.72
N ALA A 35 -1.97 -3.98 11.46
CA ALA A 35 -0.62 -4.56 11.39
C ALA A 35 -0.32 -5.07 9.97
N SER A 36 -1.26 -5.80 9.36
CA SER A 36 -1.14 -6.29 7.98
C SER A 36 -1.04 -5.14 6.97
N GLU A 37 -1.92 -4.14 7.05
CA GLU A 37 -1.90 -2.97 6.15
C GLU A 37 -0.61 -2.15 6.33
N TYR A 38 -0.08 -2.06 7.55
CA TYR A 38 1.20 -1.41 7.83
C TYR A 38 2.38 -2.15 7.18
N GLU A 39 2.42 -3.47 7.28
CA GLU A 39 3.43 -4.29 6.60
C GLU A 39 3.33 -4.16 5.07
N GLU A 40 2.11 -4.20 4.52
CA GLU A 40 1.89 -4.02 3.09
C GLU A 40 2.28 -2.62 2.60
N VAL A 41 2.06 -1.58 3.41
CA VAL A 41 2.54 -0.21 3.13
C VAL A 41 4.07 -0.17 3.07
N GLN A 42 4.77 -0.76 4.05
CA GLN A 42 6.23 -0.82 4.03
C GLN A 42 6.76 -1.56 2.81
N LEU A 43 6.12 -2.68 2.47
CA LEU A 43 6.44 -3.46 1.28
C LEU A 43 6.22 -2.63 0.02
N ALA A 44 5.09 -1.93 -0.11
CA ALA A 44 4.79 -1.08 -1.26
C ALA A 44 5.86 0.00 -1.49
N VAL A 45 6.26 0.72 -0.44
CA VAL A 45 7.31 1.74 -0.52
C VAL A 45 8.64 1.13 -0.98
N ARG A 46 9.07 0.03 -0.35
CA ARG A 46 10.33 -0.66 -0.70
C ARG A 46 10.31 -1.24 -2.10
N LEU A 47 9.17 -1.78 -2.53
CA LEU A 47 8.99 -2.30 -3.88
C LEU A 47 9.16 -1.20 -4.91
N VAL A 48 8.51 -0.06 -4.73
CA VAL A 48 8.61 1.07 -5.67
C VAL A 48 10.03 1.62 -5.73
N ASP A 49 10.68 1.84 -4.58
CA ASP A 49 12.07 2.28 -4.52
C ASP A 49 12.99 1.31 -5.30
N TRP A 50 12.85 0.01 -5.06
CA TRP A 50 13.64 -1.00 -5.76
C TRP A 50 13.35 -1.07 -7.26
N LEU A 51 12.07 -0.97 -7.66
CA LEU A 51 11.66 -0.94 -9.07
C LEU A 51 12.27 0.26 -9.78
N VAL A 52 12.18 1.45 -9.18
CA VAL A 52 12.76 2.67 -9.73
C VAL A 52 14.29 2.57 -9.80
N ALA A 53 14.94 2.04 -8.76
CA ALA A 53 16.39 1.87 -8.74
C ALA A 53 16.90 0.86 -9.79
N THR A 54 16.13 -0.17 -10.12
CA THR A 54 16.56 -1.25 -11.02
C THR A 54 16.14 -1.03 -12.47
N GLU A 55 14.96 -0.46 -12.72
CA GLU A 55 14.41 -0.29 -14.07
C GLU A 55 14.25 1.18 -14.48
N GLY A 56 14.35 2.13 -13.55
CA GLY A 56 14.11 3.54 -13.80
C GLY A 56 12.62 3.91 -13.91
N CYS A 57 12.34 5.20 -13.69
CA CYS A 57 10.98 5.76 -13.62
C CYS A 57 10.14 5.58 -14.90
N ASN A 58 10.76 5.67 -16.08
CA ASN A 58 10.03 5.67 -17.35
C ASN A 58 9.29 4.36 -17.63
N ASN A 59 9.73 3.24 -17.05
CA ASN A 59 9.11 1.93 -17.23
C ASN A 59 7.82 1.75 -16.43
N PHE A 60 7.53 2.64 -15.47
CA PHE A 60 6.33 2.56 -14.62
C PHE A 60 5.44 3.80 -14.69
N LYS A 61 5.68 4.70 -15.65
CA LYS A 61 4.69 5.73 -16.02
C LYS A 61 3.38 5.05 -16.47
N PRO A 62 2.22 5.73 -16.38
CA PRO A 62 0.92 5.07 -16.51
C PRO A 62 0.75 4.17 -17.75
N VAL A 63 1.14 4.67 -18.93
CA VAL A 63 1.06 3.90 -20.18
C VAL A 63 1.96 2.66 -20.15
N GLN A 64 3.15 2.76 -19.57
CA GLN A 64 4.13 1.68 -19.51
C GLN A 64 3.76 0.66 -18.44
N ALA A 65 3.27 1.11 -17.28
CA ALA A 65 2.73 0.24 -16.25
C ALA A 65 1.54 -0.59 -16.78
N GLY A 66 0.61 0.05 -17.50
CA GLY A 66 -0.50 -0.64 -18.16
C GLY A 66 -0.04 -1.68 -19.19
N ARG A 67 0.97 -1.35 -20.02
CA ARG A 67 1.56 -2.31 -20.97
C ARG A 67 2.28 -3.47 -20.28
N LEU A 68 2.98 -3.20 -19.18
CA LEU A 68 3.66 -4.23 -18.40
C LEU A 68 2.65 -5.23 -17.83
N LEU A 69 1.51 -4.75 -17.34
CA LEU A 69 0.42 -5.60 -16.83
C LEU A 69 -0.33 -6.36 -17.95
N ALA A 70 -0.50 -5.75 -19.12
CA ALA A 70 -1.20 -6.36 -20.25
C ALA A 70 -0.33 -7.36 -21.05
N SER A 71 0.97 -7.45 -20.77
CA SER A 71 1.93 -8.28 -21.51
C SER A 71 2.52 -9.40 -20.64
N GLY A 72 3.22 -10.34 -21.28
CA GLY A 72 3.99 -11.36 -20.57
C GLY A 72 5.18 -10.82 -19.76
N LEU A 73 5.46 -9.52 -19.83
CA LEU A 73 6.57 -8.88 -19.10
C LEU A 73 6.35 -8.94 -17.58
N TRP A 74 5.10 -8.92 -17.13
CA TRP A 74 4.75 -9.14 -15.73
C TRP A 74 5.36 -10.44 -15.17
N LEU A 75 5.32 -11.55 -15.90
CA LEU A 75 5.87 -12.83 -15.42
C LEU A 75 7.37 -12.76 -15.15
N THR A 76 8.09 -12.00 -15.98
CA THR A 76 9.53 -11.78 -15.82
C THR A 76 9.80 -10.89 -14.60
N LEU A 77 9.03 -9.81 -14.45
CA LEU A 77 9.15 -8.93 -13.28
C LEU A 77 8.80 -9.66 -11.98
N ARG A 78 7.67 -10.38 -11.95
CA ARG A 78 7.22 -11.22 -10.83
C ARG A 78 8.33 -12.18 -10.37
N SER A 79 8.96 -12.88 -11.31
CA SER A 79 10.06 -13.81 -10.98
C SER A 79 11.27 -13.11 -10.35
N ARG A 80 11.51 -11.84 -10.66
CA ARG A 80 12.57 -11.04 -10.03
C ARG A 80 12.15 -10.52 -8.67
N LEU A 81 10.92 -10.05 -8.54
CA LEU A 81 10.34 -9.59 -7.28
C LEU A 81 10.34 -10.70 -6.23
N LEU A 82 9.86 -11.89 -6.60
CA LEU A 82 9.85 -13.05 -5.71
C LEU A 82 11.26 -13.43 -5.26
N ARG A 83 12.23 -13.50 -6.17
CA ARG A 83 13.63 -13.77 -5.80
C ARG A 83 14.24 -12.73 -4.85
N ALA A 84 13.81 -11.47 -4.94
CA ALA A 84 14.36 -10.40 -4.11
C ALA A 84 13.68 -10.31 -2.73
N TRP A 85 12.39 -10.64 -2.63
CA TRP A 85 11.57 -10.24 -1.48
C TRP A 85 10.78 -11.37 -0.82
N GLN A 86 10.58 -12.52 -1.47
CA GLN A 86 9.67 -13.56 -0.96
C GLN A 86 10.11 -14.13 0.39
N ASP A 87 11.42 -14.22 0.65
CA ASP A 87 11.94 -14.82 1.90
C ASP A 87 11.70 -13.92 3.11
N ILE A 88 11.46 -12.62 2.89
CA ILE A 88 11.20 -11.62 3.94
C ILE A 88 9.69 -11.41 4.12
N TRP A 89 8.95 -11.31 3.02
CA TRP A 89 7.56 -10.84 3.02
C TRP A 89 6.53 -11.90 2.64
N GLY A 90 6.97 -13.07 2.18
CA GLY A 90 6.11 -14.10 1.62
C GLY A 90 5.74 -13.83 0.15
N ALA A 91 5.70 -14.89 -0.65
CA ALA A 91 5.43 -14.79 -2.09
C ALA A 91 4.07 -14.13 -2.40
N ASP A 92 3.03 -14.50 -1.64
CA ASP A 92 1.67 -14.00 -1.85
C ASP A 92 1.55 -12.50 -1.60
N SER A 93 2.18 -11.99 -0.53
CA SER A 93 2.15 -10.56 -0.20
C SER A 93 2.96 -9.75 -1.21
N VAL A 94 4.13 -10.24 -1.63
CA VAL A 94 4.95 -9.60 -2.68
C VAL A 94 4.15 -9.48 -3.98
N GLU A 95 3.51 -10.55 -4.41
CA GLU A 95 2.72 -10.54 -5.64
C GLU A 95 1.50 -9.64 -5.54
N ARG A 96 0.72 -9.75 -4.46
CA ARG A 96 -0.49 -8.96 -4.23
C ARG A 96 -0.18 -7.47 -4.19
N VAL A 97 0.79 -7.05 -3.37
CA VAL A 97 1.15 -5.64 -3.21
C VAL A 97 1.76 -5.09 -4.50
N ALA A 98 2.66 -5.83 -5.17
CA ALA A 98 3.24 -5.38 -6.42
C ALA A 98 2.17 -5.16 -7.51
N LEU A 99 1.20 -6.07 -7.64
CA LEU A 99 0.09 -5.91 -8.58
C LEU A 99 -0.78 -4.69 -8.24
N ALA A 100 -1.13 -4.52 -6.97
CA ALA A 100 -1.93 -3.40 -6.52
C ALA A 100 -1.24 -2.06 -6.86
N VAL A 101 0.04 -1.94 -6.50
CA VAL A 101 0.86 -0.76 -6.83
C VAL A 101 0.95 -0.54 -8.35
N LEU A 102 1.26 -1.56 -9.14
CA LEU A 102 1.40 -1.40 -10.59
C LEU A 102 0.08 -1.03 -11.28
N ARG A 103 -1.05 -1.58 -10.82
CA ARG A 103 -2.38 -1.16 -11.29
C ARG A 103 -2.65 0.28 -10.95
N ARG A 104 -2.34 0.69 -9.72
CA ARG A 104 -2.49 2.07 -9.28
C ARG A 104 -1.63 3.04 -10.09
N LEU A 105 -0.42 2.63 -10.48
CA LEU A 105 0.43 3.43 -11.37
C LEU A 105 -0.12 3.51 -12.80
N ALA A 106 -0.74 2.43 -13.30
CA ALA A 106 -1.37 2.42 -14.62
C ALA A 106 -2.62 3.32 -14.70
N GLU A 107 -3.40 3.37 -13.61
CA GLU A 107 -4.68 4.08 -13.52
C GLU A 107 -4.74 4.97 -12.25
N PRO A 108 -3.99 6.09 -12.20
CA PRO A 108 -3.88 6.93 -11.01
C PRO A 108 -5.15 7.73 -10.67
N GLU A 109 -6.14 7.82 -11.57
CA GLU A 109 -7.37 8.61 -11.36
C GLU A 109 -8.65 7.76 -11.21
N GLU A 110 -8.64 6.48 -11.59
CA GLU A 110 -9.88 5.70 -11.78
C GLU A 110 -10.33 4.87 -10.55
N MET A 111 -9.57 4.83 -9.45
CA MET A 111 -9.91 4.02 -8.27
C MET A 111 -10.58 4.84 -7.15
N GLU A 112 -11.91 4.69 -6.99
CA GLU A 112 -12.69 5.35 -5.93
C GLU A 112 -12.30 4.92 -4.51
N VAL A 113 -11.73 3.72 -4.34
CA VAL A 113 -11.24 3.20 -3.06
C VAL A 113 -9.88 2.54 -3.27
N ALA A 114 -8.81 3.20 -2.85
CA ALA A 114 -7.45 2.67 -2.88
C ALA A 114 -7.02 2.18 -1.49
N SER A 115 -6.35 1.03 -1.43
CA SER A 115 -5.73 0.52 -0.21
C SER A 115 -4.56 1.43 0.23
N PRO A 116 -4.18 1.39 1.52
CA PRO A 116 -3.03 2.13 2.01
C PRO A 116 -1.74 1.83 1.23
N ALA A 117 -1.51 0.57 0.84
CA ALA A 117 -0.35 0.14 0.06
C ALA A 117 -0.33 0.75 -1.34
N GLU A 118 -1.48 0.81 -2.02
CA GLU A 118 -1.60 1.45 -3.35
C GLU A 118 -1.28 2.94 -3.28
N CYS A 119 -1.83 3.62 -2.28
CA CYS A 119 -1.55 5.04 -2.03
C CYS A 119 -0.06 5.28 -1.73
N ALA A 120 0.52 4.50 -0.81
CA ALA A 120 1.92 4.63 -0.45
C ALA A 120 2.86 4.35 -1.63
N GLY A 121 2.56 3.34 -2.44
CA GLY A 121 3.32 3.02 -3.65
C GLY A 121 3.27 4.16 -4.68
N LEU A 122 2.07 4.67 -4.99
CA LEU A 122 1.91 5.81 -5.91
C LEU A 122 2.66 7.05 -5.40
N GLN A 123 2.48 7.43 -4.13
CA GLN A 123 3.15 8.60 -3.57
C GLN A 123 4.68 8.44 -3.57
N THR A 124 5.19 7.24 -3.28
CA THR A 124 6.62 6.95 -3.37
C THR A 124 7.13 7.12 -4.80
N PHE A 125 6.39 6.62 -5.79
CA PHE A 125 6.76 6.75 -7.19
C PHE A 125 6.80 8.23 -7.60
N LEU A 126 5.76 9.01 -7.29
CA LEU A 126 5.71 10.44 -7.58
C LEU A 126 6.87 11.19 -6.91
N ALA A 127 7.18 10.89 -5.65
CA ALA A 127 8.29 11.50 -4.94
C ALA A 127 9.65 11.21 -5.58
N LEU A 128 9.87 9.97 -6.05
CA LEU A 128 11.13 9.55 -6.67
C LEU A 128 11.29 9.98 -8.13
N CYS A 129 10.17 10.10 -8.86
CA CYS A 129 10.18 10.19 -10.32
C CYS A 129 9.61 11.49 -10.89
N GLU A 130 8.84 12.23 -10.09
CA GLU A 130 8.24 13.51 -10.48
C GLU A 130 8.66 14.66 -9.55
N GLY A 131 9.32 14.34 -8.44
CA GLY A 131 10.08 15.29 -7.63
C GLY A 131 11.43 15.63 -8.27
N GLU A 132 11.68 16.92 -8.47
CA GLU A 132 12.93 17.54 -8.99
C GLU A 132 13.15 17.46 -10.52
N GLY A 133 12.41 18.31 -11.23
CA GLY A 133 13.06 19.08 -12.30
C GLY A 133 14.13 19.99 -11.66
N ASP A 134 15.36 19.87 -12.17
CA ASP A 134 16.63 20.45 -11.72
C ASP A 134 17.35 19.67 -10.60
N GLY A 135 18.44 19.00 -11.01
CA GLY A 135 19.22 18.14 -10.16
C GLY A 135 19.95 18.90 -9.06
N SER A 136 19.70 18.52 -7.81
CA SER A 136 20.69 18.46 -6.74
C SER A 136 19.98 18.17 -5.41
N ALA A 137 20.16 16.94 -4.93
CA ALA A 137 20.17 16.59 -3.51
C ALA A 137 18.83 16.46 -2.76
N ALA A 138 18.00 15.49 -3.14
CA ALA A 138 17.19 14.75 -2.17
C ALA A 138 17.96 13.52 -1.64
N ARG A 139 19.03 13.76 -0.86
CA ARG A 139 19.49 12.75 0.11
C ARG A 139 18.31 12.48 1.03
N VAL A 140 17.79 11.26 0.97
CA VAL A 140 16.89 10.71 1.99
C VAL A 140 17.59 10.88 3.35
N ARG A 141 17.25 11.95 4.06
CA ARG A 141 17.51 12.04 5.49
C ARG A 141 16.55 11.04 6.13
N LEU A 142 17.06 9.84 6.36
CA LEU A 142 16.59 9.03 7.48
C LEU A 142 16.75 9.93 8.72
N TYR A 143 15.62 10.31 9.33
CA TYR A 143 15.58 11.18 10.49
C TYR A 143 16.38 10.58 11.67
N PRO A 144 16.89 11.42 12.60
CA PRO A 144 17.71 11.00 13.73
C PRO A 144 16.95 10.14 14.75
#